data_AF-A0A4W5LX10-F1
#
_entry.id   AF-A0A4W5LX10-F1
#
_cell.length_a   1.000
_cell.length_b   1.000
_cell.length_c   1.000
_cell.angle_alpha   90.00
_cell.angle_beta   90.00
_cell.angle_gamma   90.00
#
_symmetry.space_group_name_H-M   'P 1'
#
loop_
_entity.id
_entity.type
_entity.pdbx_description
1 polymer ?
#
loop_
_entity_poly.entity_id
_entity_poly.type
_entity_poly.pdbx_seq_one_letter_code
_entity_poly.pdbx_strand_id
1 'polypeptide(L)'
;MSPLRVQDNCGCHWDCPCVCMGSSTNHVVRFDGVALRLEGEGLCSYTLLTVSGDTGGSEVTLHSGTCQGSSNQNEVCMKVMEFTHEQSTVLLKDDMTVTVDGAPVSLPFRSSQVEVIRYGGVMFQLRSVEHGYILAFTPQKNEFTITLTSSTINHTSGVCGWCGEERVNYLSLRNGSSTSDPALLVSDWMVSSGEGVCVPRHAPVCVYGAARACEVLRSEVFSSCHTHVPIMPFIMRCQQEACLETDVCDVISSYTHLCRQRGLCVHWRSTNLCPMQCPSSMEYDACRTGCVEDCSSIGLSPGNSGVVSGNGSVCITKPTEGCFCPGNTVLLRGECVSPDACNQCVDEHGHTHPYLQSWVPEENTCLICMCLDRQRINCTARPCIDHKAPACGPCEVLREKRESKCCPEYECVCDLVSCQLPEVPRCEDGLTVVLTNPGECQPIHHCACKKEECSLQVPPACPTHRRLSVKETQCCDSYQCVCDCHNTTHSCPPGFITSSSTNDCGCTETACLPDQVCVVGGVVYRVGSQWEEGCEKCSCTHQQDTHTNLHIAQCVPPVCDHSCPLVTKYTHTLHTIHYTLHTLTCTSFSVSTCL
;
A
#
# COMPACT_ATOMS: atom_id res chain seq x y z
N MET A 1 -23.28 33.21 -54.92
CA MET A 1 -21.88 32.76 -55.16
C MET A 1 -21.85 31.93 -56.45
N SER A 2 -21.04 30.89 -56.57
CA SER A 2 -21.33 29.79 -57.52
C SER A 2 -22.53 29.01 -56.95
N PRO A 3 -23.53 28.63 -57.75
CA PRO A 3 -24.63 27.82 -57.24
C PRO A 3 -24.17 26.40 -56.93
N LEU A 4 -24.85 25.75 -55.98
CA LEU A 4 -24.66 24.34 -55.65
C LEU A 4 -25.62 23.50 -56.47
N ARG A 5 -25.13 22.40 -57.06
CA ARG A 5 -26.00 21.42 -57.72
C ARG A 5 -26.69 20.58 -56.66
N VAL A 6 -28.00 20.79 -56.49
CA VAL A 6 -28.87 19.91 -55.70
C VAL A 6 -29.33 18.77 -56.61
N GLN A 7 -29.43 17.56 -56.05
CA GLN A 7 -29.73 16.33 -56.79
C GLN A 7 -31.04 15.75 -56.27
N ASP A 8 -32.12 15.95 -57.01
CA ASP A 8 -33.46 15.51 -56.66
C ASP A 8 -33.71 14.07 -57.11
N ASN A 9 -34.75 13.43 -56.55
CA ASN A 9 -35.12 12.05 -56.86
C ASN A 9 -35.45 11.81 -58.36
N CYS A 10 -35.71 12.88 -59.13
CA CYS A 10 -35.98 12.85 -60.58
C CYS A 10 -35.28 13.99 -61.36
N GLY A 11 -34.26 14.67 -60.82
CA GLY A 11 -33.67 15.84 -61.48
C GLY A 11 -32.44 16.43 -60.79
N CYS A 12 -32.01 17.62 -61.23
CA CYS A 12 -31.06 18.45 -60.50
C CYS A 12 -31.28 19.93 -60.78
N HIS A 13 -31.31 20.74 -59.72
CA HIS A 13 -31.41 22.20 -59.78
C HIS A 13 -30.16 22.86 -59.19
N TRP A 14 -30.10 24.20 -59.25
CA TRP A 14 -28.92 25.01 -58.94
C TRP A 14 -29.23 26.05 -57.86
N ASP A 15 -29.26 25.63 -56.60
CA ASP A 15 -29.53 26.52 -55.46
C ASP A 15 -28.36 27.47 -55.19
N CYS A 16 -28.67 28.71 -54.82
CA CYS A 16 -27.69 29.62 -54.23
C CYS A 16 -27.75 29.51 -52.71
N PRO A 17 -26.70 29.00 -52.03
CA PRO A 17 -26.73 28.90 -50.58
C PRO A 17 -26.74 30.30 -49.94
N CYS A 18 -27.65 30.51 -49.00
CA CYS A 18 -27.70 31.72 -48.18
C CYS A 18 -26.54 31.69 -47.17
N VAL A 19 -25.82 32.81 -47.02
CA VAL A 19 -24.73 32.92 -46.04
C VAL A 19 -24.86 34.24 -45.28
N CYS A 20 -24.90 34.13 -43.96
CA CYS A 20 -24.82 35.25 -43.02
C CYS A 20 -23.43 35.22 -42.37
N MET A 21 -22.80 36.37 -42.14
CA MET A 21 -21.43 36.47 -41.63
C MET A 21 -21.35 37.52 -40.53
N GLY A 22 -20.62 37.26 -39.45
CA GLY A 22 -20.27 38.24 -38.43
C GLY A 22 -18.76 38.51 -38.43
N SER A 23 -18.35 39.75 -38.19
CA SER A 23 -16.95 40.17 -38.22
C SER A 23 -16.49 40.91 -36.96
N SER A 24 -15.19 41.16 -36.91
CA SER A 24 -14.41 41.57 -35.75
C SER A 24 -14.78 42.90 -35.08
N THR A 25 -15.57 43.77 -35.71
CA THR A 25 -16.04 45.03 -35.12
C THR A 25 -17.56 45.09 -34.92
N ASN A 26 -18.17 43.92 -34.70
CA ASN A 26 -19.61 43.71 -34.52
C ASN A 26 -20.47 43.98 -35.78
N HIS A 27 -19.90 43.88 -36.99
CA HIS A 27 -20.70 43.94 -38.21
C HIS A 27 -21.30 42.57 -38.54
N VAL A 28 -22.54 42.55 -39.02
CA VAL A 28 -23.23 41.32 -39.49
C VAL A 28 -23.76 41.55 -40.90
N VAL A 29 -23.32 40.74 -41.85
CA VAL A 29 -23.83 40.69 -43.22
C VAL A 29 -24.91 39.60 -43.30
N ARG A 30 -26.11 39.98 -43.74
CA ARG A 30 -27.32 39.14 -43.84
C ARG A 30 -27.35 38.25 -45.07
N PHE A 31 -28.30 37.30 -45.09
CA PHE A 31 -28.59 36.46 -46.26
C PHE A 31 -28.98 37.27 -47.52
N ASP A 32 -29.67 38.41 -47.33
CA ASP A 32 -30.03 39.36 -48.39
C ASP A 32 -28.87 40.28 -48.83
N GLY A 33 -27.74 40.24 -48.12
CA GLY A 33 -26.55 41.07 -48.35
C GLY A 33 -26.56 42.43 -47.65
N VAL A 34 -27.57 42.74 -46.83
CA VAL A 34 -27.58 43.96 -46.00
C VAL A 34 -26.58 43.80 -44.85
N ALA A 35 -25.68 44.79 -44.72
CA ALA A 35 -24.77 44.89 -43.59
C ALA A 35 -25.40 45.71 -42.45
N LEU A 36 -25.32 45.16 -41.25
CA LEU A 36 -25.76 45.72 -39.97
C LEU A 36 -24.56 45.91 -39.04
N ARG A 37 -24.71 46.73 -38.00
CA ARG A 37 -23.77 46.84 -36.88
C ARG A 37 -24.50 46.52 -35.58
N LEU A 38 -23.93 45.66 -34.74
CA LEU A 38 -24.47 45.37 -33.40
C LEU A 38 -23.99 46.47 -32.44
N GLU A 39 -24.83 47.47 -32.23
CA GLU A 39 -24.48 48.71 -31.49
C GLU A 39 -24.63 48.58 -29.97
N GLY A 40 -24.25 47.42 -29.40
CA GLY A 40 -24.21 47.20 -27.95
C GLY A 40 -22.77 47.15 -27.41
N GLU A 41 -22.52 47.83 -26.30
CA GLU A 41 -21.32 47.69 -25.47
C GLU A 41 -21.70 46.98 -24.15
N GLY A 42 -20.77 46.21 -23.59
CA GLY A 42 -21.01 45.40 -22.39
C GLY A 42 -21.49 43.98 -22.70
N LEU A 43 -22.37 43.44 -21.85
CA LEU A 43 -22.90 42.09 -21.96
C LEU A 43 -24.23 42.12 -22.72
N CYS A 44 -24.16 41.84 -24.03
CA CYS A 44 -25.29 41.90 -24.96
C CYS A 44 -25.52 40.53 -25.59
N SER A 45 -26.77 40.17 -25.86
CA SER A 45 -27.12 38.92 -26.55
C SER A 45 -27.98 39.23 -27.78
N TYR A 46 -27.79 38.51 -28.88
CA TYR A 46 -28.45 38.75 -30.16
C TYR A 46 -28.89 37.45 -30.81
N THR A 47 -30.18 37.33 -31.14
CA THR A 47 -30.71 36.20 -31.91
C THR A 47 -30.28 36.35 -33.37
N LEU A 48 -29.26 35.61 -33.79
CA LEU A 48 -28.72 35.69 -35.15
C LEU A 48 -29.64 35.03 -36.17
N LEU A 49 -30.10 33.82 -35.85
CA LEU A 49 -30.95 33.00 -36.69
C LEU A 49 -31.99 32.29 -35.83
N THR A 50 -33.26 32.33 -36.22
CA THR A 50 -34.24 31.31 -35.84
C THR A 50 -34.68 30.56 -37.09
N VAL A 51 -34.93 29.26 -36.94
CA VAL A 51 -35.50 28.40 -37.97
C VAL A 51 -36.71 27.66 -37.38
N SER A 52 -37.83 27.71 -38.09
CA SER A 52 -39.05 26.95 -37.75
C SER A 52 -39.12 25.68 -38.60
N GLY A 53 -39.33 24.53 -37.97
CA GLY A 53 -39.60 23.24 -38.62
C GLY A 53 -40.95 22.65 -38.20
N ASP A 54 -41.41 21.62 -38.92
CA ASP A 54 -42.68 20.91 -38.63
C ASP A 54 -42.61 20.11 -37.31
N THR A 55 -41.40 19.76 -36.86
CA THR A 55 -41.12 18.88 -35.71
C THR A 55 -40.46 19.58 -34.52
N GLY A 56 -40.05 20.85 -34.67
CA GLY A 56 -39.39 21.62 -33.62
C GLY A 56 -38.83 22.95 -34.13
N GLY A 57 -38.32 23.76 -33.21
CA GLY A 57 -37.59 25.00 -33.52
C GLY A 57 -36.10 24.90 -33.24
N SER A 58 -35.29 25.73 -33.91
CA SER A 58 -33.92 25.99 -33.47
C SER A 58 -33.54 27.47 -33.56
N GLU A 59 -32.70 27.91 -32.62
CA GLU A 59 -32.22 29.28 -32.53
C GLU A 59 -30.69 29.31 -32.33
N VAL A 60 -30.05 30.31 -32.92
CA VAL A 60 -28.63 30.61 -32.75
C VAL A 60 -28.51 32.00 -32.14
N THR A 61 -28.02 32.08 -30.91
CA THR A 61 -27.84 33.31 -30.15
C THR A 61 -26.36 33.60 -29.97
N LEU A 62 -25.95 34.82 -30.30
CA LEU A 62 -24.62 35.33 -30.01
C LEU A 62 -24.64 36.12 -28.71
N HIS A 63 -23.82 35.74 -27.74
CA HIS A 63 -23.51 36.53 -26.55
C HIS A 63 -22.16 37.23 -26.73
N SER A 64 -22.15 38.55 -26.66
CA SER A 64 -20.94 39.37 -26.69
C SER A 64 -20.58 39.90 -25.30
N GLY A 65 -19.29 40.13 -25.07
CA GLY A 65 -18.76 40.72 -23.85
C GLY A 65 -17.43 41.45 -24.11
N THR A 66 -16.76 41.92 -23.06
CA THR A 66 -15.47 42.61 -23.22
C THR A 66 -14.35 41.67 -23.68
N CYS A 67 -13.48 42.14 -24.58
CA CYS A 67 -12.31 41.38 -25.02
C CYS A 67 -11.29 41.21 -23.89
N GLN A 68 -10.79 39.98 -23.71
CA GLN A 68 -9.91 39.64 -22.60
C GLN A 68 -8.47 40.09 -22.88
N GLY A 69 -7.88 40.86 -21.96
CA GLY A 69 -6.51 41.38 -22.09
C GLY A 69 -6.38 42.66 -22.92
N SER A 70 -7.47 43.20 -23.50
CA SER A 70 -7.43 44.50 -24.16
C SER A 70 -7.25 45.64 -23.16
N SER A 71 -6.44 46.64 -23.54
CA SER A 71 -6.34 47.91 -22.82
C SER A 71 -7.54 48.84 -23.10
N ASN A 72 -8.33 48.56 -24.15
CA ASN A 72 -9.51 49.33 -24.53
C ASN A 72 -10.78 48.67 -23.99
N GLN A 73 -11.38 49.23 -22.94
CA GLN A 73 -12.61 48.70 -22.32
C GLN A 73 -13.85 48.73 -23.24
N ASN A 74 -13.78 49.45 -24.37
CA ASN A 74 -14.81 49.54 -25.41
C ASN A 74 -14.69 48.45 -26.50
N GLU A 75 -13.77 47.49 -26.37
CA GLU A 75 -13.59 46.41 -27.34
C GLU A 75 -14.49 45.21 -27.00
N VAL A 76 -15.33 44.81 -27.96
CA VAL A 76 -16.40 43.82 -27.78
C VAL A 76 -16.09 42.56 -28.59
N CYS A 77 -16.09 41.42 -27.91
CA CYS A 77 -15.79 40.09 -28.44
C CYS A 77 -17.00 39.15 -28.31
N MET A 78 -17.20 38.30 -29.30
CA MET A 78 -18.13 37.16 -29.27
C MET A 78 -17.64 36.14 -28.24
N LYS A 79 -18.35 36.03 -27.11
CA LYS A 79 -17.96 35.19 -25.96
C LYS A 79 -18.54 33.79 -26.04
N VAL A 80 -19.82 33.70 -26.38
CA VAL A 80 -20.52 32.42 -26.52
C VAL A 80 -21.40 32.46 -27.76
N MET A 81 -21.33 31.42 -28.56
CA MET A 81 -22.34 31.11 -29.57
C MET A 81 -23.21 29.99 -29.02
N GLU A 82 -24.43 30.34 -28.64
CA GLU A 82 -25.46 29.42 -28.16
C GLU A 82 -26.26 28.89 -29.35
N PHE A 83 -26.49 27.59 -29.35
CA PHE A 83 -27.45 26.90 -30.22
C PHE A 83 -28.47 26.21 -29.32
N THR A 84 -29.75 26.51 -29.52
CA THR A 84 -30.85 25.82 -28.84
C THR A 84 -31.71 25.08 -29.85
N HIS A 85 -32.21 23.91 -29.45
CA HIS A 85 -33.14 23.11 -30.21
C HIS A 85 -34.02 22.32 -29.23
N GLU A 86 -35.33 22.58 -29.27
CA GLU A 86 -36.32 22.09 -28.30
C GLU A 86 -35.95 22.33 -26.82
N GLN A 87 -35.33 21.34 -26.16
CA GLN A 87 -34.91 21.41 -24.76
C GLN A 87 -33.39 21.29 -24.56
N SER A 88 -32.62 21.09 -25.65
CA SER A 88 -31.17 20.97 -25.57
C SER A 88 -30.46 22.26 -25.99
N THR A 89 -29.44 22.62 -25.22
CA THR A 89 -28.65 23.84 -25.36
C THR A 89 -27.17 23.48 -25.51
N VAL A 90 -26.55 23.96 -26.59
CA VAL A 90 -25.12 23.81 -26.87
C VAL A 90 -24.45 25.17 -26.85
N LEU A 91 -23.46 25.35 -25.99
CA LEU A 91 -22.67 26.58 -25.87
C LEU A 91 -21.27 26.36 -26.40
N LEU A 92 -20.88 27.12 -27.43
CA LEU A 92 -19.53 27.19 -27.98
C LEU A 92 -18.83 28.42 -27.41
N LYS A 93 -17.77 28.27 -26.61
CA LYS A 93 -17.20 29.36 -25.79
C LYS A 93 -15.83 29.85 -26.30
N ASP A 94 -15.46 31.08 -25.96
CA ASP A 94 -14.22 31.71 -26.42
C ASP A 94 -12.93 31.13 -25.82
N ASP A 95 -13.02 30.50 -24.65
CA ASP A 95 -11.99 29.61 -24.07
C ASP A 95 -11.78 28.30 -24.86
N MET A 96 -12.47 28.15 -26.00
CA MET A 96 -12.53 26.96 -26.83
C MET A 96 -13.06 25.71 -26.10
N THR A 97 -13.91 25.85 -25.10
CA THR A 97 -14.71 24.75 -24.53
C THR A 97 -16.09 24.63 -25.18
N VAL A 98 -16.72 23.46 -25.02
CA VAL A 98 -18.13 23.22 -25.40
C VAL A 98 -18.86 22.60 -24.23
N THR A 99 -20.04 23.14 -23.92
CA THR A 99 -20.97 22.52 -22.96
C THR A 99 -22.29 22.20 -23.63
N VAL A 100 -22.82 21.01 -23.37
CA VAL A 100 -24.14 20.54 -23.80
C VAL A 100 -24.98 20.35 -22.54
N ASP A 101 -26.15 21.00 -22.46
CA ASP A 101 -27.08 20.93 -21.33
C ASP A 101 -26.40 21.23 -19.97
N GLY A 102 -25.44 22.17 -20.01
CA GLY A 102 -24.59 22.58 -18.88
C GLY A 102 -23.34 21.72 -18.63
N ALA A 103 -23.27 20.50 -19.16
CA ALA A 103 -22.14 19.59 -18.96
C ALA A 103 -21.02 19.79 -20.02
N PRO A 104 -19.73 19.82 -19.64
CA PRO A 104 -18.62 19.92 -20.60
C PRO A 104 -18.45 18.63 -21.39
N VAL A 105 -18.25 18.74 -22.71
CA VAL A 105 -18.07 17.59 -23.62
C VAL A 105 -16.73 17.64 -24.35
N SER A 106 -16.17 16.47 -24.66
CA SER A 106 -15.06 16.34 -25.61
C SER A 106 -15.58 16.41 -27.05
N LEU A 107 -14.71 16.83 -27.97
CA LEU A 107 -15.00 16.90 -29.40
C LEU A 107 -14.20 15.83 -30.17
N PRO A 108 -14.68 15.35 -31.34
CA PRO A 108 -15.96 15.70 -31.98
C PRO A 108 -17.18 15.14 -31.23
N PHE A 109 -18.21 15.97 -31.05
CA PHE A 109 -19.48 15.61 -30.42
C PHE A 109 -20.57 15.40 -31.46
N ARG A 110 -21.44 14.40 -31.26
CA ARG A 110 -22.54 14.06 -32.16
C ARG A 110 -23.77 13.61 -31.37
N SER A 111 -24.92 14.19 -31.65
CA SER A 111 -26.24 13.75 -31.20
C SER A 111 -27.18 13.51 -32.40
N SER A 112 -28.46 13.23 -32.15
CA SER A 112 -29.51 13.18 -33.18
C SER A 112 -29.81 14.56 -33.79
N GLN A 113 -29.57 15.65 -33.08
CA GLN A 113 -29.92 17.02 -33.48
C GLN A 113 -28.74 17.81 -34.04
N VAL A 114 -27.51 17.51 -33.59
CA VAL A 114 -26.34 18.36 -33.86
C VAL A 114 -25.03 17.57 -33.93
N GLU A 115 -24.16 17.98 -34.85
CA GLU A 115 -22.75 17.57 -34.94
C GLU A 115 -21.86 18.78 -34.65
N VAL A 116 -20.93 18.68 -33.69
CA VAL A 116 -20.00 19.74 -33.29
C VAL A 116 -18.56 19.25 -33.43
N ILE A 117 -17.76 20.00 -34.17
CA ILE A 117 -16.37 19.69 -34.50
C ILE A 117 -15.48 20.92 -34.23
N ARG A 118 -14.23 20.69 -33.84
CA ARG A 118 -13.19 21.73 -33.79
C ARG A 118 -12.22 21.59 -34.97
N TYR A 119 -11.84 22.70 -35.56
CA TYR A 119 -10.85 22.80 -36.62
C TYR A 119 -9.71 23.73 -36.19
N GLY A 120 -8.46 23.31 -36.42
CA GLY A 120 -7.26 24.13 -36.16
C GLY A 120 -7.05 24.59 -34.71
N GLY A 121 -7.83 24.06 -33.75
CA GLY A 121 -7.83 24.53 -32.36
C GLY A 121 -8.63 25.80 -32.09
N VAL A 122 -8.98 26.57 -33.13
CA VAL A 122 -9.55 27.93 -33.00
C VAL A 122 -10.94 28.14 -33.61
N MET A 123 -11.40 27.24 -34.49
CA MET A 123 -12.73 27.32 -35.11
C MET A 123 -13.60 26.15 -34.65
N PHE A 124 -14.83 26.44 -34.25
CA PHE A 124 -15.90 25.46 -34.16
C PHE A 124 -16.68 25.39 -35.46
N GLN A 125 -17.14 24.19 -35.82
CA GLN A 125 -18.19 23.97 -36.80
C GLN A 125 -19.31 23.18 -36.15
N LEU A 126 -20.49 23.78 -36.08
CA LEU A 126 -21.73 23.19 -35.62
C LEU A 126 -22.64 22.97 -36.84
N ARG A 127 -23.18 21.77 -36.99
CA ARG A 127 -24.14 21.43 -38.04
C ARG A 127 -25.45 20.98 -37.41
N SER A 128 -26.55 21.66 -37.72
CA SER A 128 -27.89 21.14 -37.40
C SER A 128 -28.19 19.95 -38.31
N VAL A 129 -28.60 18.83 -37.73
CA VAL A 129 -28.91 17.59 -38.45
C VAL A 129 -30.25 17.69 -39.16
N GLU A 130 -31.26 18.23 -38.47
CA GLU A 130 -32.63 18.42 -38.98
C GLU A 130 -32.74 19.61 -39.93
N HIS A 131 -32.30 20.79 -39.49
CA HIS A 131 -32.42 22.04 -40.25
C HIS A 131 -31.28 22.25 -41.27
N GLY A 132 -30.33 21.32 -41.36
CA GLY A 132 -29.28 21.28 -42.37
C GLY A 132 -28.23 22.40 -42.37
N TYR A 133 -28.43 23.49 -41.62
CA TYR A 133 -27.52 24.64 -41.62
C TYR A 133 -26.20 24.35 -40.89
N ILE A 134 -25.16 25.07 -41.33
CA ILE A 134 -23.80 24.98 -40.78
C ILE A 134 -23.39 26.34 -40.22
N LEU A 135 -23.11 26.36 -38.94
CA LEU A 135 -22.52 27.47 -38.18
C LEU A 135 -21.02 27.21 -38.03
N ALA A 136 -20.18 28.05 -38.62
CA ALA A 136 -18.77 28.17 -38.30
C ALA A 136 -18.57 29.35 -37.34
N PHE A 137 -17.83 29.15 -36.24
CA PHE A 137 -17.57 30.18 -35.24
C PHE A 137 -16.10 30.17 -34.82
N THR A 138 -15.43 31.31 -34.92
CA THR A 138 -14.01 31.48 -34.58
C THR A 138 -13.87 32.60 -33.55
N PRO A 139 -14.13 32.33 -32.25
CA PRO A 139 -14.19 33.37 -31.21
C PRO A 139 -12.90 34.20 -31.12
N GLN A 140 -11.74 33.55 -31.27
CA GLN A 140 -10.41 34.20 -31.27
C GLN A 140 -10.19 35.18 -32.44
N LYS A 141 -11.08 35.19 -33.44
CA LYS A 141 -11.11 36.17 -34.53
C LYS A 141 -12.30 37.12 -34.48
N ASN A 142 -13.21 36.90 -33.51
CA ASN A 142 -14.48 37.61 -33.44
C ASN A 142 -15.26 37.48 -34.78
N GLU A 143 -15.24 36.28 -35.38
CA GLU A 143 -15.82 35.96 -36.70
C GLU A 143 -16.79 34.76 -36.61
N PHE A 144 -17.94 34.85 -37.28
CA PHE A 144 -18.83 33.70 -37.52
C PHE A 144 -19.35 33.65 -38.95
N THR A 145 -19.83 32.48 -39.38
CA THR A 145 -20.53 32.30 -40.66
C THR A 145 -21.62 31.25 -40.51
N ILE A 146 -22.87 31.60 -40.83
CA ILE A 146 -24.02 30.69 -40.85
C ILE A 146 -24.42 30.47 -42.32
N THR A 147 -24.38 29.21 -42.77
CA THR A 147 -24.67 28.81 -44.16
C THR A 147 -25.86 27.87 -44.24
N LEU A 148 -26.84 28.20 -45.08
CA LEU A 148 -27.97 27.35 -45.45
C LEU A 148 -27.77 26.89 -46.90
N THR A 149 -27.91 25.59 -47.17
CA THR A 149 -27.58 24.99 -48.47
C THR A 149 -28.77 24.52 -49.30
N SER A 150 -30.00 24.72 -48.84
CA SER A 150 -31.20 24.43 -49.61
C SER A 150 -32.28 25.48 -49.38
N SER A 151 -32.99 25.83 -50.45
CA SER A 151 -34.12 26.77 -50.47
C SER A 151 -35.41 26.23 -49.84
N THR A 152 -35.45 24.97 -49.40
CA THR A 152 -36.64 24.33 -48.80
C THR A 152 -36.96 24.78 -47.37
N ILE A 153 -36.09 25.57 -46.73
CA ILE A 153 -36.25 26.06 -45.36
C ILE A 153 -37.14 27.32 -45.39
N ASN A 154 -38.46 27.11 -45.46
CA ASN A 154 -39.45 28.16 -45.70
C ASN A 154 -39.62 29.22 -44.58
N HIS A 155 -38.90 29.14 -43.46
CA HIS A 155 -39.06 30.10 -42.35
C HIS A 155 -37.73 30.34 -41.61
N THR A 156 -36.99 31.38 -42.01
CA THR A 156 -35.86 31.92 -41.23
C THR A 156 -36.12 33.36 -40.78
N SER A 157 -35.76 33.67 -39.53
CA SER A 157 -35.80 35.02 -38.96
C SER A 157 -34.55 35.27 -38.10
N GLY A 158 -34.46 36.39 -37.38
CA GLY A 158 -33.24 36.81 -36.67
C GLY A 158 -32.49 37.94 -37.38
N VAL A 159 -31.38 38.38 -36.79
CA VAL A 159 -30.49 39.41 -37.37
C VAL A 159 -30.11 39.07 -38.82
N CYS A 160 -29.78 37.81 -39.10
CA CYS A 160 -29.42 37.29 -40.42
C CYS A 160 -30.52 37.38 -41.50
N GLY A 161 -31.78 37.49 -41.08
CA GLY A 161 -32.93 37.70 -41.95
C GLY A 161 -33.48 36.45 -42.65
N TRP A 162 -34.13 36.68 -43.79
CA TRP A 162 -34.80 35.66 -44.58
C TRP A 162 -33.86 35.02 -45.61
N CYS A 163 -33.87 33.69 -45.71
CA CYS A 163 -33.21 32.94 -46.77
C CYS A 163 -34.22 32.57 -47.87
N GLY A 164 -34.19 33.25 -49.02
CA GLY A 164 -35.05 32.96 -50.15
C GLY A 164 -34.95 34.00 -51.27
N GLU A 165 -35.75 33.83 -52.33
CA GLU A 165 -35.67 34.70 -53.53
C GLU A 165 -36.31 36.08 -53.35
N GLU A 166 -37.24 36.25 -52.40
CA GLU A 166 -38.00 37.50 -52.27
C GLU A 166 -37.22 38.61 -51.55
N ARG A 167 -36.46 39.37 -52.34
CA ARG A 167 -35.77 40.60 -51.90
C ARG A 167 -36.75 41.75 -51.68
N VAL A 168 -37.39 41.80 -50.52
CA VAL A 168 -38.11 43.01 -50.10
C VAL A 168 -37.20 43.91 -49.28
N ASN A 169 -37.26 45.22 -49.53
CA ASN A 169 -36.42 46.23 -48.85
C ASN A 169 -36.86 46.52 -47.39
N TYR A 170 -37.44 45.54 -46.69
CA TYR A 170 -37.88 45.66 -45.32
C TYR A 170 -37.13 44.68 -44.40
N LEU A 171 -36.99 45.08 -43.15
CA LEU A 171 -36.26 44.35 -42.11
C LEU A 171 -37.29 43.79 -41.12
N SER A 172 -37.49 42.47 -41.14
CA SER A 172 -38.49 41.79 -40.31
C SER A 172 -38.12 41.80 -38.81
N LEU A 173 -39.06 42.23 -37.97
CA LEU A 173 -38.96 42.24 -36.51
C LEU A 173 -39.54 40.95 -35.90
N ARG A 174 -39.22 40.64 -34.64
CA ARG A 174 -39.71 39.47 -33.88
C ARG A 174 -41.23 39.34 -33.86
N ASN A 175 -41.94 40.47 -33.90
CA ASN A 175 -43.40 40.54 -33.89
C ASN A 175 -44.05 40.34 -35.28
N GLY A 176 -43.27 40.05 -36.32
CA GLY A 176 -43.75 39.87 -37.70
C GLY A 176 -44.05 41.17 -38.47
N SER A 177 -43.88 42.34 -37.85
CA SER A 177 -43.87 43.63 -38.57
C SER A 177 -42.50 43.89 -39.21
N SER A 178 -42.38 44.94 -40.02
CA SER A 178 -41.15 45.24 -40.75
C SER A 178 -40.76 46.72 -40.66
N THR A 179 -39.47 47.00 -40.58
CA THR A 179 -38.90 48.36 -40.53
C THR A 179 -37.98 48.64 -41.72
N SER A 180 -37.65 49.90 -41.97
CA SER A 180 -36.54 50.32 -42.84
C SER A 180 -35.31 50.80 -42.06
N ASP A 181 -35.35 50.73 -40.73
CA ASP A 181 -34.29 51.19 -39.83
C ASP A 181 -33.42 50.00 -39.33
N PRO A 182 -32.12 49.94 -39.72
CA PRO A 182 -31.19 48.91 -39.25
C PRO A 182 -30.98 48.88 -37.73
N ALA A 183 -30.99 50.03 -37.06
CA ALA A 183 -30.75 50.10 -35.62
C ALA A 183 -31.97 49.58 -34.84
N LEU A 184 -33.19 49.88 -35.31
CA LEU A 184 -34.40 49.31 -34.73
C LEU A 184 -34.45 47.79 -34.86
N LEU A 185 -34.05 47.23 -36.02
CA LEU A 185 -33.94 45.79 -36.21
C LEU A 185 -32.95 45.16 -35.20
N VAL A 186 -31.75 45.73 -35.08
CA VAL A 186 -30.70 45.21 -34.17
C VAL A 186 -31.15 45.26 -32.71
N SER A 187 -31.89 46.30 -32.31
CA SER A 187 -32.45 46.45 -30.98
C SER A 187 -33.57 45.44 -30.70
N ASP A 188 -34.47 45.19 -31.66
CA ASP A 188 -35.57 44.23 -31.53
C ASP A 188 -35.09 42.77 -31.47
N TRP A 189 -34.04 42.41 -32.23
CA TRP A 189 -33.39 41.10 -32.15
C TRP A 189 -32.32 40.96 -31.05
N MET A 190 -32.17 41.97 -30.18
CA MET A 190 -31.41 41.84 -28.94
C MET A 190 -32.20 40.97 -27.93
N VAL A 191 -31.50 40.37 -26.96
CA VAL A 191 -32.04 39.63 -25.82
C VAL A 191 -31.37 40.14 -24.54
N SER A 192 -32.16 40.40 -23.50
CA SER A 192 -31.61 40.81 -22.19
C SER A 192 -31.04 39.62 -21.43
N SER A 193 -29.71 39.47 -21.39
CA SER A 193 -29.04 38.55 -20.47
C SER A 193 -29.23 39.00 -19.02
N GLY A 194 -29.91 38.19 -18.21
CA GLY A 194 -30.36 38.59 -16.86
C GLY A 194 -29.25 38.94 -15.84
N GLU A 195 -28.00 38.63 -16.13
CA GLU A 195 -26.83 38.89 -15.27
C GLU A 195 -25.91 40.01 -15.79
N GLY A 196 -26.31 40.73 -16.86
CA GLY A 196 -25.45 41.70 -17.54
C GLY A 196 -26.15 42.99 -17.95
N VAL A 197 -25.39 44.08 -18.02
CA VAL A 197 -25.85 45.34 -18.62
C VAL A 197 -25.31 45.42 -20.05
N CYS A 198 -26.23 45.48 -21.02
CA CYS A 198 -25.95 45.95 -22.37
C CYS A 198 -26.30 47.44 -22.43
N VAL A 199 -25.42 48.27 -22.98
CA VAL A 199 -25.69 49.69 -23.24
C VAL A 199 -25.55 50.01 -24.73
N PRO A 200 -26.37 50.93 -25.29
CA PRO A 200 -26.15 51.42 -26.65
C PRO A 200 -24.75 52.04 -26.78
N ARG A 201 -24.04 51.64 -27.83
CA ARG A 201 -22.68 52.09 -28.13
C ARG A 201 -22.65 53.59 -28.42
N HIS A 202 -21.67 54.30 -27.88
CA HIS A 202 -21.46 55.69 -28.25
C HIS A 202 -20.89 55.77 -29.68
N ALA A 203 -21.46 56.63 -30.51
CA ALA A 203 -21.01 56.83 -31.88
C ALA A 203 -19.52 57.27 -31.90
N PRO A 204 -18.63 56.55 -32.61
CA PRO A 204 -17.20 56.85 -32.60
C PRO A 204 -16.89 58.20 -33.26
N VAL A 205 -15.86 58.89 -32.76
CA VAL A 205 -15.35 60.12 -33.37
C VAL A 205 -14.48 59.76 -34.57
N CYS A 206 -14.96 60.03 -35.78
CA CYS A 206 -14.29 59.57 -36.99
C CYS A 206 -12.95 60.27 -37.25
N VAL A 207 -11.94 59.48 -37.63
CA VAL A 207 -10.60 59.93 -37.97
C VAL A 207 -10.59 60.46 -39.40
N TYR A 208 -10.10 61.69 -39.59
CA TYR A 208 -10.00 62.30 -40.92
C TYR A 208 -9.10 61.45 -41.83
N GLY A 209 -9.69 60.88 -42.88
CA GLY A 209 -8.99 60.09 -43.88
C GLY A 209 -9.13 58.58 -43.76
N ALA A 210 -9.85 58.03 -42.77
CA ALA A 210 -10.08 56.57 -42.65
C ALA A 210 -10.60 55.94 -43.96
N ALA A 211 -11.55 56.59 -44.65
CA ALA A 211 -12.05 56.19 -45.96
C ALA A 211 -11.00 56.12 -47.10
N ARG A 212 -9.78 56.67 -46.93
CA ARG A 212 -8.67 56.46 -47.88
C ARG A 212 -8.03 55.08 -47.75
N ALA A 213 -8.02 54.47 -46.57
CA ALA A 213 -7.46 53.13 -46.39
C ALA A 213 -8.27 52.06 -47.17
N CYS A 214 -9.55 52.33 -47.48
CA CYS A 214 -10.36 51.53 -48.40
C CYS A 214 -9.75 51.32 -49.81
N GLU A 215 -8.84 52.20 -50.25
CA GLU A 215 -8.10 52.04 -51.51
C GLU A 215 -7.21 50.79 -51.51
N VAL A 216 -6.86 50.23 -50.35
CA VAL A 216 -6.03 49.02 -50.23
C VAL A 216 -6.66 47.81 -50.93
N LEU A 217 -8.00 47.76 -51.05
CA LEU A 217 -8.70 46.73 -51.82
C LEU A 217 -8.26 46.70 -53.30
N ARG A 218 -7.83 47.85 -53.86
CA ARG A 218 -7.31 47.94 -55.25
C ARG A 218 -5.88 47.44 -55.40
N SER A 219 -5.18 47.11 -54.31
CA SER A 219 -3.79 46.63 -54.38
C SER A 219 -3.66 45.27 -55.06
N GLU A 220 -2.46 44.98 -55.56
CA GLU A 220 -2.13 43.77 -56.32
C GLU A 220 -2.40 42.46 -55.57
N VAL A 221 -2.38 42.50 -54.23
CA VAL A 221 -2.72 41.37 -53.34
C VAL A 221 -4.12 40.81 -53.64
N PHE A 222 -5.07 41.66 -54.02
CA PHE A 222 -6.46 41.30 -54.31
C PHE A 222 -6.74 41.03 -55.79
N SER A 223 -5.75 41.21 -56.68
CA SER A 223 -5.92 41.17 -58.14
C SER A 223 -6.50 39.85 -58.66
N SER A 224 -6.12 38.72 -58.04
CA SER A 224 -6.67 37.39 -58.33
C SER A 224 -8.17 37.27 -58.02
N CYS A 225 -8.68 38.07 -57.08
CA CYS A 225 -10.07 38.07 -56.67
C CYS A 225 -10.92 39.10 -57.42
N HIS A 226 -10.32 40.20 -57.91
CA HIS A 226 -11.01 41.21 -58.73
C HIS A 226 -11.73 40.61 -59.95
N THR A 227 -11.22 39.52 -60.50
CA THR A 227 -11.79 38.78 -61.64
C THR A 227 -13.01 37.90 -61.28
N HIS A 228 -13.23 37.59 -60.00
CA HIS A 228 -14.27 36.68 -59.52
C HIS A 228 -15.28 37.31 -58.53
N VAL A 229 -14.94 38.43 -57.91
CA VAL A 229 -15.77 39.19 -56.96
C VAL A 229 -15.66 40.69 -57.29
N PRO A 230 -16.74 41.35 -57.78
CA PRO A 230 -16.71 42.76 -58.12
C PRO A 230 -16.31 43.65 -56.93
N ILE A 231 -15.23 44.41 -57.10
CA ILE A 231 -14.61 45.20 -56.04
C ILE A 231 -15.33 46.53 -55.73
N MET A 232 -15.93 47.18 -56.74
CA MET A 232 -16.50 48.53 -56.58
C MET A 232 -17.56 48.66 -55.48
N PRO A 233 -18.50 47.71 -55.27
CA PRO A 233 -19.43 47.75 -54.15
C PRO A 233 -18.73 47.79 -52.77
N PHE A 234 -17.66 47.03 -52.59
CA PHE A 234 -16.90 46.96 -51.34
C PHE A 234 -16.15 48.26 -51.07
N ILE A 235 -15.55 48.87 -52.09
CA ILE A 235 -14.90 50.19 -51.94
C ILE A 235 -15.93 51.27 -51.61
N MET A 236 -17.06 51.32 -52.33
CA MET A 236 -18.13 52.30 -52.05
C MET A 236 -18.68 52.15 -50.64
N ARG A 237 -18.89 50.91 -50.17
CA ARG A 237 -19.39 50.63 -48.82
C ARG A 237 -18.35 50.98 -47.75
N CYS A 238 -17.10 50.60 -47.94
CA CYS A 238 -16.00 50.99 -47.06
C CYS A 238 -15.86 52.52 -46.97
N GLN A 239 -15.93 53.24 -48.09
CA GLN A 239 -15.85 54.70 -48.09
C GLN A 239 -17.06 55.38 -47.44
N GLN A 240 -18.18 54.67 -47.28
CA GLN A 240 -19.37 55.12 -46.56
C GLN A 240 -19.30 54.83 -45.05
N GLU A 241 -18.70 53.71 -44.64
CA GLU A 241 -18.70 53.24 -43.24
C GLU A 241 -17.40 53.50 -42.47
N ALA A 242 -16.27 53.73 -43.15
CA ALA A 242 -14.95 53.87 -42.51
C ALA A 242 -14.83 55.16 -41.70
N CYS A 243 -15.14 55.04 -40.40
CA CYS A 243 -15.00 56.09 -39.39
C CYS A 243 -13.63 55.98 -38.69
N LEU A 244 -13.18 54.75 -38.44
CA LEU A 244 -11.88 54.39 -37.89
C LEU A 244 -11.13 53.47 -38.88
N GLU A 245 -9.80 53.36 -38.75
CA GLU A 245 -9.01 52.44 -39.59
C GLU A 245 -9.39 50.97 -39.37
N THR A 246 -9.93 50.63 -38.20
CA THR A 246 -10.47 49.29 -37.89
C THR A 246 -11.67 48.91 -38.74
N ASP A 247 -12.57 49.86 -39.05
CA ASP A 247 -13.79 49.57 -39.85
C ASP A 247 -13.43 49.09 -41.28
N VAL A 248 -12.25 49.47 -41.78
CA VAL A 248 -11.73 49.04 -43.08
C VAL A 248 -11.35 47.55 -43.06
N CYS A 249 -10.88 47.04 -41.91
CA CYS A 249 -10.50 45.64 -41.76
C CYS A 249 -11.66 44.67 -41.99
N ASP A 250 -12.88 45.02 -41.57
CA ASP A 250 -14.06 44.18 -41.75
C ASP A 250 -14.49 44.06 -43.21
N VAL A 251 -14.40 45.16 -43.98
CA VAL A 251 -14.72 45.12 -45.41
C VAL A 251 -13.67 44.32 -46.19
N ILE A 252 -12.40 44.39 -45.81
CA ILE A 252 -11.36 43.52 -46.37
C ILE A 252 -11.59 42.06 -45.97
N SER A 253 -11.91 41.77 -44.71
CA SER A 253 -12.20 40.41 -44.23
C SER A 253 -13.40 39.81 -44.98
N SER A 254 -14.46 40.59 -45.16
CA SER A 254 -15.67 40.21 -45.92
C SER A 254 -15.37 39.96 -47.41
N TYR A 255 -14.59 40.83 -48.04
CA TYR A 255 -14.17 40.65 -49.43
C TYR A 255 -13.30 39.40 -49.61
N THR A 256 -12.30 39.20 -48.74
CA THR A 256 -11.40 38.04 -48.78
C THR A 256 -12.08 36.73 -48.42
N HIS A 257 -13.10 36.73 -47.56
CA HIS A 257 -13.95 35.58 -47.32
C HIS A 257 -14.66 35.14 -48.62
N LEU A 258 -15.20 36.08 -49.40
CA LEU A 258 -15.78 35.76 -50.71
C LEU A 258 -14.74 35.28 -51.73
N CYS A 259 -13.49 35.76 -51.67
CA CYS A 259 -12.38 35.22 -52.44
C CYS A 259 -12.11 33.74 -52.06
N ARG A 260 -11.98 33.44 -50.75
CA ARG A 260 -11.80 32.08 -50.23
C ARG A 260 -12.92 31.14 -50.65
N GLN A 261 -14.18 31.59 -50.64
CA GLN A 261 -15.33 30.80 -51.12
C GLN A 261 -15.27 30.47 -52.62
N ARG A 262 -14.47 31.17 -53.43
CA ARG A 262 -14.16 30.82 -54.84
C ARG A 262 -12.90 29.96 -54.98
N GLY A 263 -12.24 29.59 -53.88
CA GLY A 263 -10.97 28.87 -53.86
C GLY A 263 -9.73 29.77 -54.01
N LEU A 264 -9.87 31.09 -53.84
CA LEU A 264 -8.79 32.06 -54.09
C LEU A 264 -8.09 32.46 -52.78
N CYS A 265 -6.80 32.17 -52.68
CA CYS A 265 -5.95 32.64 -51.59
C CYS A 265 -5.65 34.14 -51.72
N VAL A 266 -5.81 34.86 -50.61
CA VAL A 266 -5.46 36.29 -50.50
C VAL A 266 -4.79 36.53 -49.15
N HIS A 267 -3.47 36.63 -49.12
CA HIS A 267 -2.70 36.86 -47.89
C HIS A 267 -2.63 38.37 -47.62
N TRP A 268 -3.70 38.92 -47.04
CA TRP A 268 -3.92 40.36 -46.95
C TRP A 268 -3.43 41.02 -45.65
N ARG A 269 -3.41 40.29 -44.53
CA ARG A 269 -2.99 40.82 -43.24
C ARG A 269 -1.48 40.98 -43.17
N SER A 270 -1.02 42.04 -42.48
CA SER A 270 0.38 42.29 -42.16
C SER A 270 0.49 43.01 -40.81
N THR A 271 1.72 43.22 -40.31
CA THR A 271 1.96 44.01 -39.09
C THR A 271 1.35 45.41 -39.12
N ASN A 272 1.17 45.97 -40.33
CA ASN A 272 0.73 47.34 -40.56
C ASN A 272 -0.68 47.42 -41.19
N LEU A 273 -1.32 46.27 -41.45
CA LEU A 273 -2.66 46.20 -42.04
C LEU A 273 -3.43 45.07 -41.37
N CYS A 274 -4.30 45.45 -40.43
CA CYS A 274 -5.22 44.54 -39.74
C CYS A 274 -4.53 43.28 -39.17
N PRO A 275 -3.43 43.43 -38.40
CA PRO A 275 -2.66 42.30 -37.86
C PRO A 275 -3.55 41.36 -37.06
N MET A 276 -3.19 40.07 -37.06
CA MET A 276 -3.89 39.04 -36.31
C MET A 276 -2.92 38.37 -35.34
N GLN A 277 -3.25 38.40 -34.06
CA GLN A 277 -2.48 37.74 -33.03
C GLN A 277 -2.95 36.28 -32.88
N CYS A 278 -2.04 35.33 -33.09
CA CYS A 278 -2.27 33.92 -32.78
C CYS A 278 -1.70 33.55 -31.40
N PRO A 279 -2.18 32.44 -30.78
CA PRO A 279 -1.53 31.82 -29.63
C PRO A 279 -0.06 31.50 -29.88
N SER A 280 0.75 31.40 -28.81
CA SER A 280 2.22 31.35 -28.90
C SER A 280 2.81 30.16 -29.68
N SER A 281 2.07 29.07 -29.87
CA SER A 281 2.49 27.90 -30.67
C SER A 281 1.87 27.84 -32.06
N MET A 282 1.05 28.82 -32.46
CA MET A 282 0.32 28.84 -33.73
C MET A 282 0.80 29.94 -34.68
N GLU A 283 0.78 29.63 -35.98
CA GLU A 283 1.00 30.60 -37.06
C GLU A 283 -0.33 31.04 -37.70
N TYR A 284 -0.37 32.26 -38.22
CA TYR A 284 -1.47 32.76 -39.04
C TYR A 284 -1.35 32.23 -40.48
N ASP A 285 -2.45 31.69 -41.02
CA ASP A 285 -2.57 31.39 -42.45
C ASP A 285 -3.90 31.93 -42.99
N ALA A 286 -3.87 32.58 -44.14
CA ALA A 286 -5.04 33.11 -44.83
C ALA A 286 -5.78 32.05 -45.69
N CYS A 287 -5.16 30.90 -45.96
CA CYS A 287 -5.62 29.96 -46.98
C CYS A 287 -5.38 28.47 -46.67
N ARG A 288 -5.40 28.06 -45.40
CA ARG A 288 -5.13 26.65 -45.04
C ARG A 288 -6.23 25.73 -45.60
N THR A 289 -5.84 24.58 -46.12
CA THR A 289 -6.69 23.49 -46.59
C THR A 289 -6.12 22.14 -46.12
N GLY A 290 -6.91 21.07 -46.19
CA GLY A 290 -6.49 19.73 -45.79
C GLY A 290 -7.10 19.28 -44.45
N CYS A 291 -6.66 18.11 -43.96
CA CYS A 291 -7.17 17.55 -42.72
C CYS A 291 -6.49 18.18 -41.50
N VAL A 292 -7.26 18.40 -40.42
CA VAL A 292 -6.70 18.92 -39.16
C VAL A 292 -6.03 17.77 -38.42
N GLU A 293 -4.72 17.89 -38.19
CA GLU A 293 -3.95 16.90 -37.44
C GLU A 293 -3.98 17.23 -35.95
N ASP A 294 -4.70 16.40 -35.18
CA ASP A 294 -4.70 16.42 -33.72
C ASP A 294 -4.32 15.05 -33.14
N CYS A 295 -3.84 15.03 -31.89
CA CYS A 295 -3.39 13.81 -31.22
C CYS A 295 -4.48 12.73 -31.01
N SER A 296 -5.75 13.01 -31.28
CA SER A 296 -6.85 12.02 -31.24
C SER A 296 -7.15 11.40 -32.62
N SER A 297 -6.93 12.17 -33.70
CA SER A 297 -7.04 11.71 -35.09
C SER A 297 -5.87 10.80 -35.53
N ILE A 298 -4.72 10.93 -34.85
CA ILE A 298 -3.47 10.25 -35.15
C ILE A 298 -3.53 8.79 -34.64
N GLY A 299 -4.09 7.92 -35.49
CA GLY A 299 -4.25 6.49 -35.25
C GLY A 299 -2.95 5.70 -35.43
N LEU A 300 -1.90 6.02 -34.66
CA LEU A 300 -0.60 5.35 -34.75
C LEU A 300 -0.64 3.92 -34.20
N SER A 301 -0.71 2.95 -35.10
CA SER A 301 -0.26 1.58 -34.81
C SER A 301 1.27 1.55 -34.66
N PRO A 302 1.85 0.89 -33.64
CA PRO A 302 3.29 0.82 -33.48
C PRO A 302 4.00 0.21 -34.71
N GLY A 303 4.99 0.92 -35.25
CA GLY A 303 5.92 0.39 -36.26
C GLY A 303 5.79 0.94 -37.69
N ASN A 304 4.77 1.75 -38.01
CA ASN A 304 4.63 2.39 -39.33
C ASN A 304 4.69 3.92 -39.23
N SER A 305 5.71 4.53 -39.85
CA SER A 305 5.85 6.01 -40.00
C SER A 305 4.92 6.58 -41.08
N GLY A 306 3.67 6.11 -41.14
CA GLY A 306 2.64 6.59 -42.05
C GLY A 306 1.49 7.19 -41.25
N VAL A 307 1.09 8.42 -41.57
CA VAL A 307 -0.10 9.06 -41.01
C VAL A 307 -1.33 8.35 -41.57
N VAL A 308 -1.78 7.30 -40.87
CA VAL A 308 -3.05 6.63 -41.18
C VAL A 308 -4.17 7.56 -40.72
N SER A 309 -4.69 8.35 -41.66
CA SER A 309 -5.86 9.21 -41.46
C SER A 309 -7.03 8.33 -41.03
N GLY A 310 -7.36 8.35 -39.74
CA GLY A 310 -8.45 7.53 -39.20
C GLY A 310 -9.80 7.97 -39.75
N ASN A 311 -10.81 7.08 -39.70
CA ASN A 311 -12.19 7.33 -40.18
C ASN A 311 -12.95 8.48 -39.46
N GLY A 312 -12.27 9.32 -38.69
CA GLY A 312 -12.78 10.53 -38.04
C GLY A 312 -11.94 11.79 -38.29
N SER A 313 -10.89 11.75 -39.11
CA SER A 313 -10.11 12.94 -39.48
C SER A 313 -10.98 13.95 -40.23
N VAL A 314 -11.08 15.19 -39.74
CA VAL A 314 -11.98 16.19 -40.33
C VAL A 314 -11.20 17.20 -41.17
N CYS A 315 -11.67 17.43 -42.40
CA CYS A 315 -10.89 18.10 -43.44
C CYS A 315 -11.54 19.37 -43.99
N ILE A 316 -10.70 20.39 -44.15
CA ILE A 316 -10.98 21.72 -44.67
C ILE A 316 -10.88 21.67 -46.20
N THR A 317 -12.04 21.58 -46.86
CA THR A 317 -12.15 21.39 -48.32
C THR A 317 -12.27 22.70 -49.12
N LYS A 318 -12.57 23.81 -48.45
CA LYS A 318 -12.46 25.18 -48.98
C LYS A 318 -11.43 25.91 -48.13
N PRO A 319 -10.59 26.82 -48.69
CA PRO A 319 -9.55 27.47 -47.88
C PRO A 319 -10.11 28.32 -46.75
N THR A 320 -9.49 28.21 -45.57
CA THR A 320 -9.91 28.92 -44.35
C THR A 320 -8.78 29.83 -43.85
N GLU A 321 -9.13 31.08 -43.52
CA GLU A 321 -8.25 32.00 -42.82
C GLU A 321 -8.28 31.67 -41.31
N GLY A 322 -7.18 31.18 -40.73
CA GLY A 322 -7.13 30.66 -39.35
C GLY A 322 -5.86 31.05 -38.60
N CYS A 323 -5.76 30.56 -37.37
CA CYS A 323 -4.48 30.28 -36.73
C CYS A 323 -4.35 28.75 -36.74
N PHE A 324 -3.17 28.23 -37.02
CA PHE A 324 -2.94 26.79 -37.19
C PHE A 324 -1.57 26.39 -36.64
N CYS A 325 -1.38 25.09 -36.42
CA CYS A 325 -0.07 24.58 -36.08
C CYS A 325 0.94 24.78 -37.24
N PRO A 326 2.18 25.20 -36.94
CA PRO A 326 3.27 25.28 -37.93
C PRO A 326 3.72 23.89 -38.39
N GLY A 327 4.51 23.85 -39.47
CA GLY A 327 4.86 22.62 -40.21
C GLY A 327 5.28 21.43 -39.32
N ASN A 328 4.63 20.29 -39.56
CA ASN A 328 4.83 19.01 -38.85
C ASN A 328 4.56 19.04 -37.34
N THR A 329 3.84 20.03 -36.82
CA THR A 329 3.31 20.04 -35.44
C THR A 329 1.80 19.85 -35.44
N VAL A 330 1.30 19.22 -34.39
CA VAL A 330 -0.08 18.70 -34.29
C VAL A 330 -0.75 19.23 -33.03
N LEU A 331 -2.08 19.35 -33.05
CA LEU A 331 -2.82 19.98 -31.96
C LEU A 331 -2.98 19.05 -30.75
N LEU A 332 -2.60 19.55 -29.57
CA LEU A 332 -2.82 18.91 -28.27
C LEU A 332 -3.37 19.93 -27.27
N ARG A 333 -4.62 19.74 -26.83
CA ARG A 333 -5.27 20.53 -25.76
C ARG A 333 -5.30 22.07 -25.96
N GLY A 334 -5.03 22.56 -27.18
CA GLY A 334 -4.99 23.99 -27.51
C GLY A 334 -3.60 24.50 -27.90
N GLU A 335 -2.54 23.74 -27.60
CA GLU A 335 -1.17 24.04 -28.02
C GLU A 335 -0.74 23.14 -29.19
N CYS A 336 0.21 23.60 -30.00
CA CYS A 336 0.80 22.82 -31.09
C CYS A 336 2.12 22.18 -30.63
N VAL A 337 2.20 20.85 -30.76
CA VAL A 337 3.28 20.02 -30.22
C VAL A 337 3.88 19.11 -31.30
N SER A 338 5.04 18.49 -31.05
CA SER A 338 5.55 17.45 -31.94
C SER A 338 4.64 16.21 -31.92
N PRO A 339 4.55 15.42 -33.01
CA PRO A 339 3.76 14.19 -33.04
C PRO A 339 4.15 13.18 -31.94
N ASP A 340 5.41 13.17 -31.51
CA ASP A 340 5.89 12.33 -30.41
C ASP A 340 5.21 12.64 -29.07
N ALA A 341 4.80 13.89 -28.85
CA ALA A 341 4.13 14.32 -27.61
C ALA A 341 2.72 13.74 -27.46
N CYS A 342 2.07 13.31 -28.56
CA CYS A 342 0.78 12.61 -28.50
C CYS A 342 0.86 11.28 -27.73
N ASN A 343 2.04 10.66 -27.65
CA ASN A 343 2.30 9.42 -26.93
C ASN A 343 3.15 9.61 -25.66
N GLN A 344 3.37 10.86 -25.24
CA GLN A 344 4.05 11.19 -23.98
C GLN A 344 3.00 11.45 -22.89
N CYS A 345 3.24 10.89 -21.71
CA CYS A 345 2.43 11.13 -20.52
C CYS A 345 3.07 12.26 -19.70
N VAL A 346 2.26 13.01 -18.97
CA VAL A 346 2.74 14.01 -18.00
C VAL A 346 2.22 13.59 -16.62
N ASP A 347 3.12 13.44 -15.65
CA ASP A 347 2.76 13.07 -14.28
C ASP A 347 2.20 14.27 -13.47
N GLU A 348 1.81 14.04 -12.23
CA GLU A 348 1.22 15.08 -11.35
C GLU A 348 2.20 16.22 -10.99
N HIS A 349 3.49 16.03 -11.25
CA HIS A 349 4.56 17.01 -11.03
C HIS A 349 5.01 17.72 -12.31
N GLY A 350 4.42 17.37 -13.46
CA GLY A 350 4.77 17.93 -14.77
C GLY A 350 5.93 17.22 -15.47
N HIS A 351 6.45 16.13 -14.94
CA HIS A 351 7.48 15.35 -15.61
C HIS A 351 6.90 14.63 -16.83
N THR A 352 7.61 14.69 -17.94
CA THR A 352 7.16 14.12 -19.22
C THR A 352 7.82 12.77 -19.47
N HIS A 353 7.00 11.73 -19.63
CA HIS A 353 7.42 10.35 -19.80
C HIS A 353 7.05 9.83 -21.20
N PRO A 354 8.04 9.58 -22.08
CA PRO A 354 7.91 8.78 -23.29
C PRO A 354 7.06 7.51 -23.20
N TYR A 355 6.45 7.15 -24.33
CA TYR A 355 5.68 5.92 -24.52
C TYR A 355 6.46 4.67 -24.07
N LEU A 356 5.79 3.77 -23.34
CA LEU A 356 6.34 2.57 -22.69
C LEU A 356 7.43 2.82 -21.63
N GLN A 357 7.79 4.08 -21.31
CA GLN A 357 8.63 4.34 -20.13
C GLN A 357 7.87 3.92 -18.88
N SER A 358 8.58 3.25 -17.96
CA SER A 358 8.15 3.02 -16.59
C SER A 358 8.96 3.85 -15.59
N TRP A 359 8.32 4.23 -14.49
CA TRP A 359 8.93 4.99 -13.40
C TRP A 359 8.25 4.65 -12.06
N VAL A 360 8.84 5.11 -10.97
CA VAL A 360 8.31 4.97 -9.61
C VAL A 360 8.01 6.39 -9.10
N PRO A 361 6.76 6.72 -8.72
CA PRO A 361 6.42 8.03 -8.16
C PRO A 361 7.15 8.30 -6.83
N GLU A 362 7.46 9.56 -6.55
CA GLU A 362 8.16 9.95 -5.31
C GLU A 362 7.24 9.82 -4.08
N GLU A 363 5.96 10.15 -4.25
CA GLU A 363 4.91 10.10 -3.22
C GLU A 363 4.56 8.65 -2.84
N ASN A 364 4.71 7.73 -3.78
CA ASN A 364 4.34 6.33 -3.62
C ASN A 364 5.33 5.38 -4.28
N THR A 365 6.46 5.20 -3.60
CA THR A 365 7.54 4.26 -3.98
C THR A 365 7.13 2.78 -4.08
N CYS A 366 5.89 2.45 -3.71
CA CYS A 366 5.29 1.13 -3.78
C CYS A 366 4.55 0.88 -5.11
N LEU A 367 4.35 1.91 -5.94
CA LEU A 367 3.82 1.80 -7.28
C LEU A 367 4.95 1.76 -8.32
N ILE A 368 4.66 1.11 -9.44
CA ILE A 368 5.37 1.33 -10.70
C ILE A 368 4.34 1.80 -11.73
N CYS A 369 4.57 2.99 -12.27
CA CYS A 369 3.76 3.62 -13.30
C CYS A 369 4.39 3.39 -14.68
N MET A 370 3.56 3.38 -15.72
CA MET A 370 3.97 3.19 -17.11
C MET A 370 3.12 4.06 -18.04
N CYS A 371 3.76 4.68 -19.03
CA CYS A 371 3.06 5.47 -20.03
C CYS A 371 2.56 4.59 -21.17
N LEU A 372 1.25 4.64 -21.43
CA LEU A 372 0.56 3.93 -22.51
C LEU A 372 0.14 4.88 -23.63
N ASP A 373 -0.57 4.37 -24.64
CA ASP A 373 -1.07 5.18 -25.74
C ASP A 373 -2.06 6.25 -25.26
N ARG A 374 -2.23 7.31 -26.06
CA ARG A 374 -3.16 8.41 -25.78
C ARG A 374 -2.91 9.10 -24.42
N GLN A 375 -1.65 9.21 -24.03
CA GLN A 375 -1.18 9.86 -22.80
C GLN A 375 -1.72 9.23 -21.50
N ARG A 376 -2.07 7.94 -21.52
CA ARG A 376 -2.67 7.25 -20.37
C ARG A 376 -1.58 6.68 -19.46
N ILE A 377 -1.51 7.18 -18.23
CA ILE A 377 -0.67 6.60 -17.18
C ILE A 377 -1.41 5.40 -16.57
N ASN A 378 -0.73 4.27 -16.45
CA ASN A 378 -1.22 3.10 -15.71
C ASN A 378 -0.21 2.74 -14.62
N CYS A 379 -0.66 2.64 -13.37
CA CYS A 379 0.18 2.35 -12.21
C CYS A 379 -0.27 1.07 -11.52
N THR A 380 0.69 0.18 -11.26
CA THR A 380 0.45 -1.11 -10.58
C THR A 380 1.30 -1.21 -9.33
N ALA A 381 0.87 -2.02 -8.35
CA ALA A 381 1.71 -2.36 -7.20
C ALA A 381 3.03 -3.00 -7.67
N ARG A 382 4.15 -2.50 -7.15
CA ARG A 382 5.50 -2.94 -7.54
C ARG A 382 5.73 -4.39 -7.10
N PRO A 383 6.23 -5.29 -7.97
CA PRO A 383 6.34 -6.71 -7.65
C PRO A 383 7.42 -7.00 -6.60
N CYS A 384 7.03 -7.72 -5.55
CA CYS A 384 7.88 -8.11 -4.42
C CYS A 384 8.69 -9.39 -4.73
N ILE A 385 9.73 -9.27 -5.56
CA ILE A 385 10.44 -10.42 -6.16
C ILE A 385 11.17 -11.30 -5.13
N ASP A 386 11.84 -10.69 -4.14
CA ASP A 386 12.69 -11.42 -3.17
C ASP A 386 12.02 -11.68 -1.79
N HIS A 387 10.76 -11.26 -1.61
CA HIS A 387 10.05 -11.31 -0.33
C HIS A 387 9.43 -12.69 -0.06
N LYS A 388 10.27 -13.71 0.09
CA LYS A 388 9.83 -15.02 0.63
C LYS A 388 9.72 -14.92 2.16
N ALA A 389 8.57 -15.31 2.70
CA ALA A 389 8.42 -15.51 4.14
C ALA A 389 9.45 -16.54 4.65
N PRO A 390 10.15 -16.27 5.77
CA PRO A 390 11.02 -17.27 6.39
C PRO A 390 10.21 -18.50 6.84
N ALA A 391 10.84 -19.67 6.77
CA ALA A 391 10.30 -20.87 7.41
C ALA A 391 10.60 -20.79 8.91
N CYS A 392 9.56 -20.58 9.73
CA CYS A 392 9.69 -20.48 11.17
C CYS A 392 9.98 -21.84 11.83
N GLY A 393 10.64 -21.80 12.99
CA GLY A 393 11.00 -22.96 13.80
C GLY A 393 9.84 -23.57 14.60
N PRO A 394 10.12 -24.61 15.41
CA PRO A 394 9.13 -25.17 16.32
C PRO A 394 8.72 -24.16 17.40
N CYS A 395 7.43 -24.13 17.72
CA CYS A 395 6.80 -23.10 18.57
C CYS A 395 6.92 -21.66 18.07
N GLU A 396 7.24 -21.42 16.80
CA GLU A 396 7.21 -20.09 16.18
C GLU A 396 6.05 -19.93 15.20
N VAL A 397 5.50 -18.72 15.12
CA VAL A 397 4.49 -18.31 14.13
C VAL A 397 4.97 -17.12 13.32
N LEU A 398 4.65 -17.16 12.02
CA LEU A 398 4.95 -16.08 11.08
C LEU A 398 4.04 -14.88 11.35
N ARG A 399 4.63 -13.69 11.52
CA ARG A 399 3.89 -12.41 11.69
C ARG A 399 4.46 -11.33 10.79
N GLU A 400 3.60 -10.45 10.33
CA GLU A 400 3.97 -9.30 9.51
C GLU A 400 4.52 -8.16 10.38
N LYS A 401 5.65 -7.59 9.97
CA LYS A 401 6.25 -6.42 10.63
C LYS A 401 5.44 -5.17 10.34
N ARG A 402 5.16 -4.38 11.38
CA ARG A 402 4.31 -3.18 11.30
C ARG A 402 4.93 -2.00 10.51
N GLU A 403 6.21 -2.06 10.19
CA GLU A 403 6.95 -0.98 9.48
C GLU A 403 7.21 -1.30 7.99
N SER A 404 6.60 -2.38 7.47
CA SER A 404 6.67 -2.80 6.07
C SER A 404 6.17 -1.71 5.12
N LYS A 405 7.09 -1.02 4.42
CA LYS A 405 6.72 0.19 3.65
C LYS A 405 5.94 -0.07 2.35
N CYS A 406 6.23 -1.18 1.65
CA CYS A 406 5.66 -1.47 0.33
C CYS A 406 5.41 -2.97 0.06
N CYS A 407 6.36 -3.81 0.47
CA CYS A 407 6.24 -5.26 0.44
C CYS A 407 6.16 -5.75 1.90
N PRO A 408 5.34 -6.77 2.21
CA PRO A 408 5.24 -7.28 3.57
C PRO A 408 6.55 -7.94 3.98
N GLU A 409 7.17 -7.43 5.05
CA GLU A 409 8.22 -8.13 5.76
C GLU A 409 7.60 -9.03 6.83
N TYR A 410 8.12 -10.24 6.96
CA TYR A 410 7.68 -11.19 7.98
C TYR A 410 8.82 -11.52 8.95
N GLU A 411 8.46 -11.74 10.20
CA GLU A 411 9.31 -12.24 11.27
C GLU A 411 8.66 -13.45 11.95
N CYS A 412 9.48 -14.32 12.52
CA CYS A 412 9.03 -15.46 13.29
C CYS A 412 9.07 -15.08 14.78
N VAL A 413 7.98 -15.34 15.52
CA VAL A 413 7.92 -15.07 16.96
C VAL A 413 7.37 -16.28 17.71
N CYS A 414 7.76 -16.46 18.97
CA CYS A 414 7.26 -17.56 19.79
C CYS A 414 5.75 -17.49 20.01
N ASP A 415 5.05 -18.59 19.75
CA ASP A 415 3.68 -18.84 20.23
C ASP A 415 3.66 -20.12 21.08
N LEU A 416 3.74 -19.93 22.39
CA LEU A 416 3.68 -21.00 23.38
C LEU A 416 2.23 -21.48 23.67
N VAL A 417 1.22 -20.84 23.09
CA VAL A 417 -0.20 -21.18 23.28
C VAL A 417 -0.67 -22.16 22.21
N SER A 418 -0.23 -22.00 20.96
CA SER A 418 -0.49 -22.95 19.88
C SER A 418 0.45 -24.17 19.87
N CYS A 419 1.61 -24.09 20.55
CA CYS A 419 2.62 -25.13 20.47
C CYS A 419 2.38 -26.32 21.41
N GLN A 420 2.68 -27.53 20.93
CA GLN A 420 2.83 -28.71 21.78
C GLN A 420 4.23 -28.68 22.42
N LEU A 421 4.28 -28.30 23.70
CA LEU A 421 5.52 -28.28 24.48
C LEU A 421 5.95 -29.72 24.84
N PRO A 422 7.25 -30.05 24.76
CA PRO A 422 7.77 -31.34 25.23
C PRO A 422 7.52 -31.56 26.72
N GLU A 423 7.31 -32.81 27.14
CA GLU A 423 7.25 -33.14 28.57
C GLU A 423 8.61 -32.92 29.23
N VAL A 424 8.63 -32.25 30.40
CA VAL A 424 9.85 -32.03 31.17
C VAL A 424 10.31 -33.36 31.79
N PRO A 425 11.54 -33.84 31.52
CA PRO A 425 12.02 -35.10 32.05
C PRO A 425 12.14 -35.05 33.57
N ARG A 426 11.74 -36.13 34.23
CA ARG A 426 11.96 -36.32 35.67
C ARG A 426 13.38 -36.82 35.88
N CYS A 427 14.17 -36.06 36.64
CA CYS A 427 15.55 -36.41 36.95
C CYS A 427 15.62 -37.14 38.30
N GLU A 428 16.31 -38.28 38.32
CA GLU A 428 16.58 -39.08 39.52
C GLU A 428 18.08 -38.99 39.89
N ASP A 429 18.53 -39.70 40.92
CA ASP A 429 19.95 -39.78 41.37
C ASP A 429 20.70 -38.44 41.55
N GLY A 430 19.98 -37.39 41.94
CA GLY A 430 20.55 -36.06 42.21
C GLY A 430 20.83 -35.21 40.96
N LEU A 431 20.44 -35.67 39.78
CA LEU A 431 20.50 -34.88 38.54
C LEU A 431 19.45 -33.76 38.58
N THR A 432 19.77 -32.62 37.96
CA THR A 432 18.87 -31.45 37.89
C THR A 432 18.43 -31.17 36.45
N VAL A 433 17.22 -30.62 36.28
CA VAL A 433 16.70 -30.24 34.95
C VAL A 433 17.42 -28.98 34.46
N VAL A 434 18.02 -29.05 33.28
CA VAL A 434 18.71 -27.94 32.62
C VAL A 434 18.18 -27.77 31.19
N LEU A 435 17.91 -26.51 30.80
CA LEU A 435 17.52 -26.15 29.43
C LEU A 435 18.75 -26.22 28.50
N THR A 436 18.62 -26.90 27.37
CA THR A 436 19.73 -27.09 26.40
C THR A 436 19.82 -25.96 25.37
N ASN A 437 18.69 -25.33 25.02
CA ASN A 437 18.56 -24.36 23.94
C ASN A 437 18.04 -22.98 24.42
N PRO A 438 18.80 -22.27 25.28
CA PRO A 438 18.40 -20.94 25.76
C PRO A 438 18.33 -19.92 24.61
N GLY A 439 17.11 -19.46 24.32
CA GLY A 439 16.81 -18.49 23.26
C GLY A 439 15.88 -19.02 22.16
N GLU A 440 15.67 -20.34 22.07
CA GLU A 440 14.69 -20.95 21.15
C GLU A 440 13.28 -21.00 21.78
N CYS A 441 12.25 -20.98 20.92
CA CYS A 441 10.85 -20.95 21.36
C CYS A 441 10.33 -22.30 21.88
N GLN A 442 10.87 -23.44 21.44
CA GLN A 442 10.52 -24.76 21.99
C GLN A 442 11.56 -25.19 23.04
N PRO A 443 11.26 -25.18 24.35
CA PRO A 443 12.25 -25.50 25.37
C PRO A 443 12.58 -27.00 25.37
N ILE A 444 13.85 -27.33 25.18
CA ILE A 444 14.37 -28.71 25.25
C ILE A 444 15.12 -28.88 26.57
N HIS A 445 14.54 -29.70 27.45
CA HIS A 445 15.07 -29.98 28.78
C HIS A 445 15.83 -31.31 28.82
N HIS A 446 16.93 -31.35 29.57
CA HIS A 446 17.69 -32.56 29.87
C HIS A 446 18.10 -32.64 31.34
N CYS A 447 18.41 -33.84 31.83
CA CYS A 447 18.95 -34.04 33.17
C CYS A 447 20.48 -33.92 33.14
N ALA A 448 21.03 -33.01 33.94
CA ALA A 448 22.48 -32.77 34.04
C ALA A 448 22.95 -32.73 35.50
N CYS A 449 24.19 -33.16 35.73
CA CYS A 449 24.79 -33.18 37.06
C CYS A 449 25.48 -31.86 37.40
N LYS A 450 24.82 -31.01 38.20
CA LYS A 450 25.41 -29.81 38.78
C LYS A 450 26.10 -30.12 40.11
N LYS A 451 27.35 -30.57 40.05
CA LYS A 451 28.12 -30.93 41.27
C LYS A 451 28.26 -29.79 42.30
N GLU A 452 28.17 -28.54 41.84
CA GLU A 452 28.22 -27.34 42.70
C GLU A 452 26.95 -27.15 43.55
N GLU A 453 25.82 -27.76 43.17
CA GLU A 453 24.56 -27.76 43.92
C GLU A 453 24.43 -28.98 44.86
N CYS A 454 25.34 -29.97 44.78
CA CYS A 454 25.46 -31.09 45.73
C CYS A 454 25.91 -30.60 47.13
N SER A 455 25.02 -29.93 47.86
CA SER A 455 25.31 -29.37 49.18
C SER A 455 25.75 -30.45 50.18
N LEU A 456 26.79 -30.14 50.97
CA LEU A 456 27.42 -31.03 51.95
C LEU A 456 26.38 -31.61 52.95
N GLN A 457 25.88 -32.81 52.67
CA GLN A 457 25.03 -33.53 53.62
C GLN A 457 25.89 -33.92 54.83
N VAL A 458 25.47 -33.47 56.03
CA VAL A 458 26.16 -33.84 57.27
C VAL A 458 26.01 -35.36 57.47
N PRO A 459 27.12 -36.12 57.63
CA PRO A 459 27.03 -37.57 57.72
C PRO A 459 26.18 -38.03 58.91
N PRO A 460 25.23 -38.96 58.74
CA PRO A 460 24.37 -39.43 59.83
C PRO A 460 25.17 -40.25 60.85
N ALA A 461 24.87 -40.04 62.14
CA ALA A 461 25.50 -40.79 63.23
C ALA A 461 24.98 -42.23 63.28
N CYS A 462 25.83 -43.21 62.94
CA CYS A 462 25.49 -44.63 63.06
C CYS A 462 25.57 -45.11 64.53
N PRO A 463 24.72 -46.07 64.95
CA PRO A 463 24.86 -46.75 66.24
C PRO A 463 26.19 -47.51 66.36
N THR A 464 26.69 -47.75 67.58
CA THR A 464 28.02 -48.33 67.85
C THR A 464 28.30 -49.72 67.24
N HIS A 465 27.27 -50.47 66.84
CA HIS A 465 27.37 -51.77 66.15
C HIS A 465 27.22 -51.65 64.62
N ARG A 466 27.28 -50.43 64.06
CA ARG A 466 27.25 -50.15 62.62
C ARG A 466 28.25 -49.06 62.25
N ARG A 467 29.01 -49.26 61.19
CA ARG A 467 29.88 -48.22 60.62
C ARG A 467 29.17 -47.48 59.49
N LEU A 468 29.59 -46.23 59.28
CA LEU A 468 29.14 -45.44 58.15
C LEU A 468 29.85 -45.91 56.86
N SER A 469 29.08 -46.07 55.78
CA SER A 469 29.58 -46.28 54.43
C SER A 469 29.04 -45.19 53.51
N VAL A 470 29.82 -44.83 52.49
CA VAL A 470 29.31 -44.09 51.33
C VAL A 470 28.66 -45.10 50.38
N LYS A 471 27.56 -44.68 49.74
CA LYS A 471 26.92 -45.32 48.59
C LYS A 471 27.02 -44.32 47.44
N GLU A 472 27.89 -44.63 46.49
CA GLU A 472 28.12 -43.86 45.27
C GLU A 472 26.81 -43.75 44.46
N THR A 473 26.60 -42.60 43.81
CA THR A 473 25.46 -42.38 42.87
C THR A 473 25.95 -41.74 41.58
N GLN A 474 25.05 -41.51 40.60
CA GLN A 474 25.43 -40.93 39.33
C GLN A 474 25.79 -39.43 39.39
N CYS A 475 25.44 -38.71 40.47
CA CYS A 475 25.75 -37.27 40.60
C CYS A 475 26.23 -36.82 41.98
N CYS A 476 25.46 -37.08 43.05
CA CYS A 476 25.80 -36.70 44.43
C CYS A 476 25.79 -37.96 45.33
N ASP A 477 26.91 -38.26 46.01
CA ASP A 477 27.02 -39.46 46.83
C ASP A 477 26.12 -39.43 48.08
N SER A 478 25.73 -40.62 48.56
CA SER A 478 24.79 -40.79 49.68
C SER A 478 25.39 -41.63 50.81
N TYR A 479 24.84 -41.54 52.02
CA TYR A 479 25.37 -42.22 53.22
C TYR A 479 24.47 -43.36 53.71
N GLN A 480 25.07 -44.48 54.13
CA GLN A 480 24.36 -45.66 54.64
C GLN A 480 25.13 -46.37 55.78
N CYS A 481 24.45 -46.75 56.87
CA CYS A 481 25.06 -47.48 58.00
C CYS A 481 24.99 -49.01 57.80
N VAL A 482 26.12 -49.70 57.91
CA VAL A 482 26.28 -51.16 57.72
C VAL A 482 26.78 -51.81 59.02
N CYS A 483 26.29 -53.01 59.39
CA CYS A 483 26.71 -53.70 60.63
C CYS A 483 28.25 -53.88 60.69
N ASP A 484 28.82 -53.73 61.89
CA ASP A 484 30.22 -54.02 62.20
C ASP A 484 30.26 -54.70 63.59
N CYS A 485 30.82 -55.92 63.67
CA CYS A 485 30.67 -56.82 64.82
C CYS A 485 31.96 -57.60 65.10
N HIS A 486 32.35 -57.66 66.38
CA HIS A 486 33.50 -58.43 66.88
C HIS A 486 33.03 -59.32 68.04
N ASN A 487 33.00 -60.64 67.84
CA ASN A 487 32.54 -61.60 68.85
C ASN A 487 33.69 -62.07 69.75
N THR A 488 33.47 -62.10 71.06
CA THR A 488 34.40 -62.63 72.07
C THR A 488 33.67 -63.51 73.09
N THR A 489 34.09 -64.77 73.20
CA THR A 489 33.50 -65.77 74.11
C THR A 489 34.45 -66.12 75.25
N HIS A 490 33.96 -66.19 76.49
CA HIS A 490 34.75 -66.55 77.68
C HIS A 490 34.18 -67.79 78.40
N SER A 491 35.06 -68.58 79.03
CA SER A 491 34.72 -69.78 79.79
C SER A 491 34.69 -69.52 81.31
N CYS A 492 33.62 -69.93 81.99
CA CYS A 492 33.44 -69.71 83.43
C CYS A 492 34.32 -70.65 84.31
N PRO A 493 34.66 -70.25 85.56
CA PRO A 493 35.37 -71.11 86.51
C PRO A 493 34.53 -72.31 87.03
N PRO A 494 35.16 -73.35 87.61
CA PRO A 494 34.45 -74.44 88.27
C PRO A 494 33.49 -73.95 89.35
N GLY A 495 32.27 -74.52 89.38
CA GLY A 495 31.18 -74.05 90.25
C GLY A 495 30.31 -72.94 89.66
N PHE A 496 30.56 -72.51 88.42
CA PHE A 496 29.75 -71.53 87.69
C PHE A 496 29.37 -72.02 86.28
N ILE A 497 28.13 -71.74 85.86
CA ILE A 497 27.57 -72.08 84.55
C ILE A 497 27.47 -70.86 83.62
N THR A 498 27.56 -71.09 82.31
CA THR A 498 27.49 -70.07 81.25
C THR A 498 26.06 -69.75 80.81
N SER A 499 25.76 -68.48 80.56
CA SER A 499 24.54 -67.98 79.89
C SER A 499 24.92 -67.00 78.77
N SER A 500 24.08 -66.84 77.73
CA SER A 500 24.39 -66.05 76.54
C SER A 500 23.19 -65.39 75.86
N SER A 501 23.37 -64.20 75.30
CA SER A 501 22.37 -63.43 74.54
C SER A 501 22.90 -63.03 73.14
N THR A 502 22.03 -62.56 72.24
CA THR A 502 22.37 -62.16 70.85
C THR A 502 21.55 -60.94 70.40
N ASN A 503 22.08 -60.09 69.52
CA ASN A 503 21.40 -58.91 68.96
C ASN A 503 21.10 -58.99 67.44
N ASP A 504 20.38 -58.01 66.91
CA ASP A 504 19.89 -57.95 65.51
C ASP A 504 20.97 -57.89 64.41
N CYS A 505 22.23 -57.56 64.71
CA CYS A 505 23.36 -57.70 63.78
C CYS A 505 24.12 -59.02 63.97
N GLY A 506 23.66 -59.92 64.85
CA GLY A 506 24.26 -61.24 65.11
C GLY A 506 25.41 -61.26 66.13
N CYS A 507 25.68 -60.15 66.83
CA CYS A 507 26.68 -60.12 67.90
C CYS A 507 26.18 -60.87 69.16
N THR A 508 27.03 -61.68 69.78
CA THR A 508 26.73 -62.49 70.98
C THR A 508 27.50 -62.05 72.23
N GLU A 509 26.86 -62.12 73.40
CA GLU A 509 27.45 -61.73 74.70
C GLU A 509 27.21 -62.83 75.76
N THR A 510 28.16 -63.03 76.70
CA THR A 510 28.17 -64.18 77.65
C THR A 510 28.41 -63.77 79.11
N ALA A 511 27.68 -64.40 80.05
CA ALA A 511 27.78 -64.18 81.50
C ALA A 511 27.83 -65.50 82.31
N CYS A 512 28.34 -65.45 83.54
CA CYS A 512 28.52 -66.61 84.44
C CYS A 512 27.62 -66.53 85.69
N LEU A 513 27.06 -67.66 86.14
CA LEU A 513 26.18 -67.77 87.32
C LEU A 513 26.57 -68.98 88.21
N PRO A 514 26.50 -68.90 89.56
CA PRO A 514 26.95 -69.98 90.46
C PRO A 514 26.00 -71.20 90.49
N ASP A 515 26.56 -72.37 90.84
CA ASP A 515 25.88 -73.68 90.92
C ASP A 515 25.92 -74.27 92.36
N GLN A 516 24.97 -75.14 92.71
CA GLN A 516 24.74 -75.60 94.10
C GLN A 516 25.59 -76.82 94.51
N VAL A 517 26.88 -76.58 94.73
CA VAL A 517 27.89 -77.60 95.07
C VAL A 517 28.90 -77.10 96.10
N CYS A 518 29.54 -78.00 96.87
CA CYS A 518 30.76 -77.66 97.60
C CYS A 518 31.97 -77.84 96.68
N VAL A 519 32.96 -76.94 96.75
CA VAL A 519 34.22 -77.10 96.03
C VAL A 519 35.37 -77.09 97.04
N VAL A 520 35.99 -78.26 97.26
CA VAL A 520 37.09 -78.46 98.22
C VAL A 520 38.29 -79.01 97.44
N GLY A 521 39.45 -78.37 97.56
CA GLY A 521 40.65 -78.76 96.80
C GLY A 521 40.52 -78.68 95.27
N GLY A 522 39.50 -77.97 94.76
CA GLY A 522 39.17 -77.93 93.32
C GLY A 522 38.29 -79.11 92.85
N VAL A 523 37.92 -80.03 93.74
CA VAL A 523 36.99 -81.14 93.45
C VAL A 523 35.58 -80.74 93.86
N VAL A 524 34.60 -81.08 93.02
CA VAL A 524 33.19 -80.69 93.18
C VAL A 524 32.41 -81.80 93.89
N TYR A 525 31.97 -81.52 95.12
CA TYR A 525 31.18 -82.42 95.96
C TYR A 525 29.71 -81.99 96.00
N ARG A 526 28.81 -82.97 95.91
CA ARG A 526 27.36 -82.73 96.06
C ARG A 526 26.98 -82.68 97.54
N VAL A 527 26.01 -81.83 97.86
CA VAL A 527 25.57 -81.62 99.24
C VAL A 527 25.09 -82.94 99.88
N GLY A 528 25.58 -83.22 101.10
CA GLY A 528 25.33 -84.45 101.83
C GLY A 528 26.44 -85.52 101.73
N SER A 529 27.42 -85.39 100.83
CA SER A 529 28.53 -86.37 100.76
C SER A 529 29.49 -86.23 101.95
N GLN A 530 29.95 -87.35 102.51
CA GLN A 530 30.95 -87.43 103.57
C GLN A 530 32.24 -88.09 103.07
N TRP A 531 33.38 -87.67 103.62
CA TRP A 531 34.70 -88.26 103.36
C TRP A 531 35.59 -88.19 104.61
N GLU A 532 36.74 -88.86 104.59
CA GLU A 532 37.73 -88.84 105.67
C GLU A 532 39.02 -88.23 105.13
N GLU A 533 39.56 -87.25 105.86
CA GLU A 533 40.70 -86.44 105.40
C GLU A 533 41.75 -86.38 106.52
N GLY A 534 42.55 -87.44 106.62
CA GLY A 534 43.45 -87.67 107.75
C GLY A 534 42.72 -88.28 108.95
N CYS A 535 42.86 -87.65 110.13
CA CYS A 535 42.24 -88.12 111.38
C CYS A 535 40.90 -87.44 111.69
N GLU A 536 40.35 -86.65 110.76
CA GLU A 536 39.05 -85.99 110.89
C GLU A 536 38.05 -86.49 109.85
N LYS A 537 36.77 -86.49 110.23
CA LYS A 537 35.68 -86.95 109.37
C LYS A 537 34.85 -85.76 108.90
N CYS A 538 34.79 -85.58 107.58
CA CYS A 538 34.32 -84.37 106.91
C CYS A 538 33.00 -84.60 106.16
N SER A 539 32.20 -83.53 105.99
CA SER A 539 30.97 -83.59 105.19
C SER A 539 30.64 -82.26 104.50
N CYS A 540 30.11 -82.32 103.27
CA CYS A 540 29.60 -81.16 102.53
C CYS A 540 28.17 -80.82 102.98
N THR A 541 27.96 -79.62 103.51
CA THR A 541 26.75 -79.23 104.24
C THR A 541 25.78 -78.37 103.40
N HIS A 542 24.52 -78.27 103.84
CA HIS A 542 23.53 -77.37 103.21
C HIS A 542 23.77 -75.88 103.48
N GLN A 543 24.82 -75.49 104.23
CA GLN A 543 25.17 -74.09 104.44
C GLN A 543 25.96 -73.55 103.24
N GLN A 544 25.69 -72.31 102.84
CA GLN A 544 26.34 -71.62 101.72
C GLN A 544 27.30 -70.54 102.22
N ASP A 545 28.42 -70.40 101.50
CA ASP A 545 29.39 -69.32 101.65
C ASP A 545 28.77 -68.01 101.16
N THR A 546 28.73 -67.00 102.04
CA THR A 546 28.01 -65.75 101.80
C THR A 546 28.68 -64.81 100.82
N HIS A 547 29.83 -65.18 100.24
CA HIS A 547 30.58 -64.38 99.27
C HIS A 547 30.57 -65.01 97.87
N THR A 548 30.52 -66.34 97.78
CA THR A 548 30.54 -67.13 96.53
C THR A 548 29.22 -67.82 96.21
N ASN A 549 28.32 -67.97 97.18
CA ASN A 549 27.06 -68.74 97.13
C ASN A 549 27.24 -70.26 96.89
N LEU A 550 28.47 -70.78 96.98
CA LEU A 550 28.77 -72.21 96.94
C LEU A 550 28.60 -72.84 98.33
N HIS A 551 28.50 -74.17 98.43
CA HIS A 551 28.27 -74.86 99.71
C HIS A 551 29.56 -75.13 100.51
N ILE A 552 29.44 -75.16 101.85
CA ILE A 552 30.56 -75.28 102.80
C ILE A 552 30.70 -76.71 103.35
N ALA A 553 31.93 -77.19 103.52
CA ALA A 553 32.26 -78.45 104.17
C ALA A 553 32.76 -78.28 105.62
N GLN A 554 32.54 -79.29 106.48
CA GLN A 554 32.83 -79.23 107.92
C GLN A 554 33.33 -80.58 108.48
N CYS A 555 34.30 -80.54 109.40
CA CYS A 555 35.02 -81.72 109.97
C CYS A 555 35.18 -81.61 111.50
N VAL A 556 35.35 -82.75 112.21
CA VAL A 556 35.48 -82.80 113.70
C VAL A 556 36.36 -83.99 114.19
N PRO A 557 37.23 -83.81 115.23
CA PRO A 557 38.01 -84.89 115.87
C PRO A 557 37.37 -85.49 117.16
N PRO A 558 37.83 -86.68 117.63
CA PRO A 558 37.28 -87.39 118.80
C PRO A 558 37.93 -87.05 120.17
N VAL A 559 37.29 -87.45 121.27
CA VAL A 559 37.67 -87.15 122.67
C VAL A 559 37.96 -88.44 123.48
N CYS A 560 38.84 -88.37 124.48
CA CYS A 560 39.15 -89.44 125.44
C CYS A 560 39.00 -88.95 126.90
N ASP A 561 38.68 -89.86 127.84
CA ASP A 561 38.62 -89.58 129.28
C ASP A 561 39.11 -90.79 130.12
N HIS A 562 39.46 -90.56 131.39
CA HIS A 562 40.24 -91.46 132.24
C HIS A 562 39.44 -92.11 133.40
N SER A 563 39.36 -93.45 133.44
CA SER A 563 39.64 -94.27 134.64
C SER A 563 39.28 -95.77 134.49
N CYS A 564 40.13 -96.66 135.02
CA CYS A 564 39.77 -98.05 135.39
C CYS A 564 40.85 -98.68 136.33
N PRO A 565 40.53 -99.73 137.10
CA PRO A 565 41.38 -100.21 138.21
C PRO A 565 42.30 -101.41 137.92
N LEU A 566 43.45 -101.41 138.61
CA LEU A 566 44.22 -102.54 139.20
C LEU A 566 44.46 -103.88 138.44
N VAL A 567 45.75 -104.13 138.15
CA VAL A 567 46.52 -105.41 138.26
C VAL A 567 46.63 -106.39 137.05
N THR A 568 47.59 -106.09 136.14
CA THR A 568 48.55 -107.03 135.45
C THR A 568 48.04 -108.10 134.43
N LYS A 569 48.79 -108.68 133.46
CA LYS A 569 50.27 -108.91 133.29
C LYS A 569 50.66 -109.35 131.82
N TYR A 570 51.90 -109.07 131.34
CA TYR A 570 52.65 -109.61 130.13
C TYR A 570 52.13 -109.32 128.67
N THR A 571 52.90 -109.21 127.53
CA THR A 571 54.26 -108.67 127.13
C THR A 571 54.55 -108.65 125.58
N HIS A 572 55.18 -107.57 125.02
CA HIS A 572 56.15 -107.42 123.85
C HIS A 572 55.84 -107.90 122.38
N THR A 573 56.44 -107.46 121.21
CA THR A 573 57.71 -106.74 120.74
C THR A 573 57.69 -105.98 119.33
N LEU A 574 58.25 -104.73 119.20
CA LEU A 574 59.21 -104.09 118.15
C LEU A 574 58.82 -103.87 116.61
N HIS A 575 59.46 -103.14 115.61
CA HIS A 575 60.69 -102.25 115.38
C HIS A 575 60.78 -101.41 113.98
N THR A 576 61.03 -100.06 113.92
CA THR A 576 61.92 -99.14 113.01
C THR A 576 62.00 -99.17 111.40
N ILE A 577 62.53 -98.25 110.48
CA ILE A 577 63.25 -96.88 110.37
C ILE A 577 63.46 -96.20 108.92
N HIS A 578 63.60 -94.83 108.76
CA HIS A 578 64.30 -93.83 107.78
C HIS A 578 64.31 -93.90 106.17
N TYR A 579 64.79 -92.98 105.22
CA TYR A 579 65.15 -91.51 104.92
C TYR A 579 65.69 -91.28 103.40
N THR A 580 66.05 -90.16 102.64
CA THR A 580 65.89 -88.63 102.50
C THR A 580 66.64 -87.89 101.27
N LEU A 581 66.13 -86.74 100.68
CA LEU A 581 66.75 -85.43 100.13
C LEU A 581 67.25 -84.99 98.64
N HIS A 582 66.84 -83.75 98.16
CA HIS A 582 67.49 -82.55 97.44
C HIS A 582 67.77 -82.17 95.89
N THR A 583 67.38 -80.90 95.46
CA THR A 583 67.98 -79.72 94.62
C THR A 583 68.22 -79.47 93.05
N LEU A 584 67.72 -78.30 92.50
CA LEU A 584 68.25 -77.10 91.67
C LEU A 584 68.73 -76.96 90.14
N THR A 585 68.25 -75.86 89.43
CA THR A 585 68.86 -74.81 88.47
C THR A 585 69.15 -74.85 86.89
N CYS A 586 68.82 -73.70 86.20
CA CYS A 586 69.46 -72.93 85.04
C CYS A 586 69.28 -73.18 83.48
N THR A 587 69.82 -72.27 82.60
CA THR A 587 69.34 -71.86 81.21
C THR A 587 70.40 -71.63 80.07
N SER A 588 70.02 -71.43 78.76
CA SER A 588 70.59 -70.41 77.77
C SER A 588 70.33 -70.58 76.21
N PHE A 589 70.55 -69.46 75.44
CA PHE A 589 70.95 -69.26 74.00
C PHE A 589 70.00 -69.32 72.73
N SER A 590 70.54 -68.97 71.52
CA SER A 590 69.87 -68.26 70.39
C SER A 590 70.34 -68.63 68.92
N VAL A 591 70.29 -67.70 67.92
CA VAL A 591 70.82 -67.69 66.50
C VAL A 591 69.76 -67.87 65.36
N SER A 592 69.95 -67.52 64.06
CA SER A 592 70.11 -66.19 63.36
C SER A 592 70.05 -66.30 61.81
N THR A 593 69.55 -65.27 61.12
CA THR A 593 69.93 -64.77 59.75
C THR A 593 69.69 -65.56 58.44
N CYS A 594 69.81 -64.82 57.32
CA CYS A 594 69.75 -65.16 55.88
C CYS A 594 68.34 -65.21 55.24
N LEU A 595 68.15 -64.73 54.00
CA LEU A 595 69.12 -64.17 53.02
C LEU A 595 68.50 -62.96 52.29
#